data_AF-A0A0C2F5E1-F1
#
_entry.id   AF-A0A0C2F5E1-F1
#
_cell.length_a   1.000
_cell.length_b   1.000
_cell.length_c   1.000
_cell.angle_alpha   90.00
_cell.angle_beta   90.00
_cell.angle_gamma   90.00
#
_symmetry.space_group_name_H-M   'P 1'
#
loop_
_entity.id
_entity.type
_entity.pdbx_description
1 polymer ?
#
loop_
_entity_poly.entity_id
_entity_poly.type
_entity_poly.pdbx_seq_one_letter_code
_entity_poly.pdbx_strand_id
1 'polypeptide(L)' 'MIFNGKTTKKVKVDGEDCGKKPWIVRTFKWKNNSWKPARNMTAKLQGQGWIRIVVRDDLRPSPLDRFGVMCSEGLCG' A
#
# COMPACT_ATOMS: atom_id res chain seq x y z
N MET A 1 -10.10 0.24 -2.68
CA MET A 1 -10.16 0.75 -4.06
C MET A 1 -10.28 -0.42 -5.03
N ILE A 2 -11.12 -0.32 -6.06
CA ILE A 2 -11.22 -1.33 -7.14
C ILE A 2 -10.46 -0.82 -8.37
N PHE A 3 -9.72 -1.69 -9.04
CA PHE A 3 -8.92 -1.37 -10.23
C PHE A 3 -9.43 -2.21 -11.41
N ASN A 4 -9.78 -1.52 -12.51
CA ASN A 4 -10.19 -2.16 -13.77
C ASN A 4 -9.06 -1.96 -14.78
N GLY A 5 -8.12 -2.92 -14.84
CA GLY A 5 -6.91 -2.81 -15.66
C GLY A 5 -5.75 -2.05 -15.01
N LYS A 6 -4.66 -1.85 -15.76
CA LYS A 6 -3.45 -1.17 -15.31
C LYS A 6 -3.71 0.34 -15.21
N THR A 7 -3.83 0.85 -14.00
CA THR A 7 -4.06 2.28 -13.75
C THR A 7 -3.45 2.72 -12.41
N THR A 8 -3.35 4.04 -12.21
CA THR A 8 -2.86 4.64 -10.97
C THR A 8 -4.02 5.34 -10.26
N LYS A 9 -4.18 5.09 -8.96
CA LYS A 9 -5.11 5.82 -8.10
C LYS A 9 -4.33 6.55 -7.02
N LYS A 10 -4.64 7.82 -6.80
CA LYS A 10 -4.06 8.64 -5.74
C LYS A 10 -5.01 8.66 -4.54
N VAL A 11 -4.45 8.54 -3.35
CA VAL A 11 -5.18 8.67 -2.09
C VAL A 11 -4.40 9.63 -1.22
N LYS A 12 -5.07 10.67 -0.73
CA LYS A 12 -4.52 11.54 0.30
C LYS A 12 -4.79 10.88 1.65
N VAL A 13 -3.77 10.80 2.49
CA VAL A 13 -3.90 10.31 3.86
C VAL A 13 -3.36 11.39 4.77
N ASP A 14 -4.22 11.90 5.64
CA ASP A 14 -3.88 12.86 6.67
C ASP A 14 -3.99 12.14 8.03
N GLY A 15 -2.98 12.25 8.87
CA GLY A 15 -2.96 11.63 10.20
C GLY A 15 -1.89 12.26 11.09
N GLU A 16 -2.19 12.37 12.37
CA GLU A 16 -1.32 13.03 13.35
C GLU A 16 -0.02 12.22 13.59
N ASP A 17 -0.14 10.90 13.75
CA ASP A 17 0.96 9.99 14.05
C ASP A 17 1.02 8.80 13.07
N CYS A 18 1.34 9.07 11.79
CA CYS A 18 1.39 8.02 10.77
C CYS A 18 2.34 6.85 11.09
N GLY A 19 3.41 7.09 11.86
CA GLY A 19 4.43 6.09 12.19
C GLY A 19 4.16 5.26 13.44
N LYS A 20 3.16 5.62 14.26
CA LYS A 20 2.90 4.97 15.56
C LYS A 20 2.41 3.53 15.41
N LYS A 21 1.69 3.24 14.33
CA LYS A 21 1.24 1.89 13.98
C LYS A 21 1.72 1.52 12.57
N PRO A 22 1.99 0.24 12.31
CA PRO A 22 2.30 -0.21 10.96
C PRO A 22 1.11 0.02 10.02
N TRP A 23 1.41 0.51 8.83
CA TRP A 23 0.49 0.56 7.71
C TRP A 23 0.31 -0.83 7.15
N ILE A 24 -0.92 -1.16 6.73
CA ILE A 24 -1.23 -2.40 6.04
C ILE A 24 -1.78 -2.05 4.67
N VAL A 25 -1.04 -2.38 3.62
CA VAL A 25 -1.58 -2.37 2.25
C VAL A 25 -1.94 -3.80 1.90
N ARG A 26 -3.23 -4.07 1.72
CA ARG A 26 -3.75 -5.41 1.45
C ARG A 26 -4.47 -5.42 0.11
N THR A 27 -4.15 -6.43 -0.70
CA THR A 27 -4.81 -6.69 -1.97
C THR A 27 -5.87 -7.77 -1.80
N PHE A 28 -6.90 -7.69 -2.63
CA PHE A 28 -8.00 -8.64 -2.65
C PHE A 28 -8.23 -9.07 -4.10
N LYS A 29 -8.66 -10.31 -4.28
CA LYS A 29 -9.12 -10.84 -5.57
C LYS A 29 -10.59 -11.20 -5.50
N TRP A 30 -11.32 -10.94 -6.58
CA TRP A 30 -12.71 -11.36 -6.71
C TRP A 30 -12.75 -12.82 -7.16
N LYS A 31 -13.31 -13.71 -6.32
CA LYS A 31 -13.49 -15.14 -6.63
C LYS A 31 -14.76 -15.66 -5.96
N ASN A 32 -15.54 -16.48 -6.67
CA ASN A 32 -16.78 -17.08 -6.17
C ASN A 32 -17.72 -16.02 -5.56
N ASN A 33 -17.98 -14.96 -6.32
CA ASN A 33 -18.86 -13.86 -5.91
C ASN A 33 -18.48 -13.17 -4.58
N SER A 34 -17.18 -13.19 -4.22
CA SER A 34 -16.69 -12.56 -2.99
C SER A 34 -15.25 -12.06 -3.13
N TRP A 35 -14.91 -11.01 -2.38
CA TRP A 35 -13.53 -10.55 -2.24
C TRP A 35 -12.78 -11.46 -1.27
N LYS A 36 -11.69 -12.07 -1.73
CA LYS A 36 -10.79 -12.86 -0.88
C LYS A 36 -9.44 -12.14 -0.74
N PRO A 37 -8.87 -12.07 0.48
CA PRO A 37 -7.51 -11.55 0.66
C PRO A 37 -6.51 -12.29 -0.23
N ALA A 38 -5.60 -11.55 -0.86
CA ALA A 38 -4.57 -12.11 -1.73
C ALA A 38 -3.19 -12.00 -1.08
N ARG A 39 -2.67 -10.77 -0.94
CA ARG A 39 -1.37 -10.48 -0.33
C ARG A 39 -1.44 -9.23 0.53
N ASN A 40 -0.47 -9.05 1.41
CA ASN A 40 -0.30 -7.84 2.19
C ASN A 40 1.17 -7.39 2.17
N MET A 41 1.37 -6.10 2.42
CA MET A 41 2.63 -5.58 2.95
C MET A 41 2.31 -4.82 4.23
N THR A 42 3.27 -4.84 5.14
CA THR A 42 3.21 -4.11 6.40
C THR A 42 4.49 -3.31 6.54
N ALA A 43 4.37 -2.03 6.86
CA ALA A 43 5.52 -1.15 7.10
C ALA A 43 5.16 0.02 8.02
N LYS A 44 6.08 0.50 8.85
CA LYS A 44 5.90 1.77 9.57
C LYS A 44 6.34 2.91 8.67
N LEU A 45 5.38 3.73 8.24
CA LEU A 45 5.56 4.84 7.30
C LEU A 45 5.21 6.16 7.99
N GLN A 46 6.06 7.17 7.87
CA GLN A 46 5.84 8.49 8.46
C GLN A 46 6.52 9.58 7.63
N GLY A 47 5.91 10.77 7.57
CA GLY A 47 6.50 11.95 6.94
C GLY A 47 5.49 12.69 6.08
N GLN A 48 5.92 13.83 5.54
CA GLN A 48 5.12 14.68 4.67
C GLN A 48 5.61 14.52 3.23
N GLY A 49 4.82 13.82 2.40
CA GLY A 49 5.17 13.57 1.02
C GLY A 49 4.31 12.48 0.40
N TRP A 50 4.91 11.61 -0.40
CA TRP A 50 4.19 10.54 -1.08
C TRP A 50 4.99 9.24 -1.14
N ILE A 51 4.26 8.13 -1.25
CA ILE A 51 4.79 6.79 -1.51
C ILE A 51 4.03 6.16 -2.66
N ARG A 52 4.75 5.57 -3.61
CA ARG A 52 4.19 4.82 -4.73
C ARG A 52 4.20 3.33 -4.40
N ILE A 53 3.01 2.77 -4.19
CA ILE A 53 2.82 1.33 -4.06
C ILE A 53 2.42 0.76 -5.42
N VAL A 54 3.14 -0.26 -5.86
CA VAL A 54 2.79 -1.03 -7.07
C VAL A 54 2.24 -2.39 -6.67
N VAL A 55 1.25 -2.87 -7.43
CA VAL A 55 0.70 -4.23 -7.29
C VAL A 55 1.16 -5.02 -8.50
N ARG A 56 1.95 -6.07 -8.26
CA ARG A 56 2.46 -6.98 -9.31
C ARG A 56 1.39 -7.99 -9.73
N ASP A 57 1.69 -8.78 -10.76
CA ASP A 57 0.75 -9.79 -11.30
C ASP A 57 0.37 -10.87 -10.26
N ASP A 58 1.23 -11.16 -9.28
CA ASP A 58 0.92 -12.04 -8.14
C ASP A 58 0.09 -11.37 -7.02
N LEU A 59 -0.44 -10.17 -7.31
CA LEU A 59 -1.16 -9.30 -6.39
C LEU A 59 -0.34 -8.83 -5.19
N ARG A 60 0.99 -8.97 -5.21
CA ARG A 60 1.84 -8.48 -4.12
C ARG A 60 1.97 -6.96 -4.18
N PRO A 61 1.54 -6.23 -3.14
CA PRO A 61 1.86 -4.82 -3.02
C PRO A 61 3.32 -4.68 -2.60
N SER A 62 4.05 -3.78 -3.26
CA SER A 62 5.42 -3.41 -2.89
C SER A 62 5.63 -1.91 -3.06
N PRO A 63 6.42 -1.26 -2.19
CA PRO A 63 6.83 0.11 -2.41
C PRO A 63 7.80 0.16 -3.59
N LEU A 64 7.62 1.12 -4.48
CA LEU A 64 8.52 1.34 -5.62
C LEU A 64 9.35 2.60 -5.46
N ASP A 65 8.73 3.68 -4.99
CA ASP A 65 9.39 4.98 -4.83
C ASP A 65 8.71 5.79 -3.73
N ARG A 66 9.43 6.74 -3.15
CA ARG A 66 8.94 7.61 -2.09
C ARG A 66 9.71 8.93 -2.03
N PHE A 67 9.01 9.99 -1.68
CA PHE A 67 9.60 11.29 -1.40
C PHE A 67 9.01 11.84 -0.11
N GLY A 68 9.85 12.35 0.82
CA GLY A 68 9.40 12.93 2.09
C GLY A 68 8.74 11.96 3.08
N VAL A 69 8.68 10.66 2.75
CA VAL A 69 8.15 9.59 3.61
C VAL A 69 9.30 8.70 4.06
N MET A 70 9.54 8.62 5.36
CA MET A 70 10.43 7.68 6.04
C MET A 70 9.73 6.32 6.22
N CYS A 71 10.50 5.24 6.09
CA CYS A 71 10.09 3.89 6.43
C CYS A 71 11.07 3.35 7.46
N SER A 72 10.60 3.07 8.68
CA SER A 72 11.46 2.67 9.80
C SER A 72 11.43 1.17 10.08
N GLU A 73 10.36 0.46 9.69
CA GLU A 73 10.21 -0.98 9.90
C GLU A 73 9.39 -1.62 8.77
N GLY A 74 9.63 -2.90 8.50
CA GLY A 74 8.85 -3.71 7.57
C GLY A 74 9.35 -3.63 6.12
N LEU A 75 8.44 -3.88 5.17
CA LEU A 75 8.76 -3.95 3.74
C LEU A 75 8.85 -2.53 3.15
N CYS A 76 10.08 -1.99 3.11
CA CYS A 76 10.37 -0.61 2.72
C CYS A 76 11.00 -0.44 1.32
N GLY A 77 11.36 -1.54 0.65
CA GLY A 77 12.05 -1.57 -0.65
C GLY A 77 12.74 -2.90 -0.86
#